data_AF-A0A832R8G0-F1
#
_entry.id   AF-A0A832R8G0-F1
#
_cell.length_a   1.000
_cell.length_b   1.000
_cell.length_c   1.000
_cell.angle_alpha   90.00
_cell.angle_beta   90.00
_cell.angle_gamma   90.00
#
_symmetry.space_group_name_H-M   'P 1'
#
loop_
_entity.id
_entity.type
_entity.pdbx_description
1 polymer ?
#
loop_
_entity_poly.entity_id
_entity_poly.type
_entity_poly.pdbx_seq_one_letter_code
_entity_poly.pdbx_strand_id
1 'polypeptide(L)' 'MITIKSPEEIELMRKAGEIVALTHKMLKSRIKPGVTTKELDKLAEEFIKSQGARPSFKNYQGFP' A
#
# COMPACT_ATOMS: atom_id res chain seq x y z
N MET A 1 2.95 18.50 -18.84
CA MET A 1 4.37 18.10 -19.01
C MET A 1 4.52 16.69 -18.43
N ILE A 2 5.11 15.75 -19.16
CA ILE A 2 5.33 14.38 -18.68
C ILE A 2 6.79 14.28 -18.22
N THR A 3 7.02 13.81 -17.00
CA THR A 3 8.37 13.59 -16.46
C THR A 3 8.86 12.21 -16.86
N ILE A 4 9.98 12.14 -17.59
CA ILE A 4 10.68 10.88 -17.85
C ILE A 4 11.50 10.54 -16.61
N LYS A 5 11.29 9.34 -16.07
CA LYS A 5 11.93 8.87 -14.85
C LYS A 5 13.36 8.39 -15.09
N SER A 6 14.25 8.67 -14.15
CA SER A 6 15.60 8.08 -14.16
C SER A 6 15.54 6.58 -13.84
N PRO A 7 16.59 5.81 -14.19
CA PRO A 7 16.69 4.41 -13.80
C PRO A 7 16.54 4.18 -12.28
N GLU A 8 17.08 5.09 -11.46
CA GLU A 8 16.98 5.03 -10.00
C GLU A 8 15.56 5.28 -9.51
N GLU A 9 14.85 6.25 -10.09
CA GLU A 9 13.44 6.49 -9.79
C GLU A 9 12.59 5.27 -10.16
N ILE A 10 12.86 4.62 -11.29
CA ILE A 10 12.17 3.40 -11.72
C ILE A 10 12.42 2.25 -10.72
N GLU A 11 13.64 2.11 -10.21
CA GLU A 11 13.96 1.12 -9.17
C GLU A 11 13.18 1.35 -7.89
N LEU A 12 13.12 2.60 -7.42
CA LEU A 12 12.34 2.98 -6.25
C LEU A 12 10.84 2.70 -6.45
N MET A 13 10.31 3.03 -7.63
CA MET A 13 8.92 2.74 -7.99
C MET A 13 8.64 1.23 -8.02
N ARG A 14 9.60 0.40 -8.49
CA ARG A 14 9.44 -1.06 -8.50
C ARG A 14 9.32 -1.62 -7.08
N LYS A 15 10.19 -1.19 -6.17
CA LYS A 15 10.13 -1.59 -4.74
C LYS A 15 8.82 -1.15 -4.09
N ALA A 16 8.38 0.08 -4.35
CA ALA A 16 7.09 0.55 -3.85
C ALA A 16 5.91 -0.27 -4.39
N GLY A 17 5.92 -0.57 -5.70
CA GLY A 17 4.90 -1.40 -6.35
C GLY A 17 4.86 -2.84 -5.83
N GLU A 18 6.02 -3.42 -5.51
CA GLU A 18 6.11 -4.75 -4.89
C GLU A 18 5.40 -4.78 -3.53
N ILE A 19 5.64 -3.79 -2.67
CA ILE A 19 4.98 -3.69 -1.36
C ILE A 19 3.46 -3.57 -1.52
N VAL A 20 2.99 -2.78 -2.50
CA VAL A 20 1.57 -2.67 -2.82
C VAL A 20 1.00 -4.04 -3.23
N ALA A 21 1.65 -4.76 -4.14
CA ALA A 21 1.22 -6.07 -4.60
C ALA A 21 1.16 -7.10 -3.45
N LEU A 22 2.17 -7.11 -2.58
CA LEU A 22 2.21 -7.97 -1.39
C LEU A 22 1.08 -7.65 -0.41
N THR A 23 0.79 -6.36 -0.20
CA THR A 23 -0.33 -5.92 0.65
C THR A 23 -1.66 -6.46 0.12
N HIS A 24 -1.92 -6.31 -1.19
CA HIS A 24 -3.12 -6.87 -1.83
C HIS A 24 -3.19 -8.40 -1.70
N LYS A 25 -2.07 -9.10 -1.88
CA LYS A 25 -2.01 -10.57 -1.74
C LYS A 25 -2.36 -11.01 -0.32
N MET A 26 -1.84 -10.31 0.69
CA MET A 26 -2.14 -10.57 2.10
C MET A 26 -3.63 -10.35 2.38
N LEU A 27 -4.18 -9.19 1.98
CA LEU A 27 -5.59 -8.86 2.19
C LEU A 27 -6.53 -9.87 1.54
N LYS A 28 -6.19 -10.38 0.34
CA LYS A 28 -7.00 -11.38 -0.37
C LYS A 28 -7.33 -12.60 0.50
N SER A 29 -6.39 -13.07 1.33
CA SER A 29 -6.61 -14.19 2.25
C SER A 29 -7.49 -13.87 3.47
N ARG A 30 -7.77 -12.59 3.70
CA ARG A 30 -8.54 -12.10 4.87
C ARG A 30 -9.98 -11.72 4.50
N ILE A 31 -10.30 -11.57 3.22
CA ILE A 31 -11.64 -11.25 2.73
C ILE A 31 -12.55 -12.46 2.91
N LYS A 32 -13.55 -12.32 3.79
CA LYS A 32 -14.59 -13.33 4.05
C LYS A 32 -15.85 -12.64 4.59
N PRO A 33 -17.04 -13.28 4.51
CA PRO A 33 -18.25 -12.73 5.08
C PRO A 33 -18.07 -12.35 6.56
N GLY A 34 -18.60 -11.19 6.94
CA GLY A 34 -18.51 -10.66 8.30
C GLY A 34 -17.29 -9.78 8.59
N VAL A 35 -16.30 -9.71 7.69
CA VAL A 35 -15.18 -8.77 7.81
C VAL A 35 -15.60 -7.37 7.36
N THR A 36 -15.25 -6.36 8.14
CA THR A 36 -15.45 -4.95 7.80
C THR A 36 -14.31 -4.39 6.97
N THR A 37 -14.59 -3.37 6.16
CA THR A 37 -13.55 -2.67 5.39
C THR A 37 -12.54 -1.97 6.30
N LYS A 38 -12.95 -1.53 7.49
CA LYS A 38 -12.07 -0.92 8.50
C LYS A 38 -11.06 -1.91 9.08
N GLU A 39 -11.44 -3.18 9.26
CA GLU A 39 -10.48 -4.22 9.66
C GLU A 39 -9.45 -4.49 8.56
N LEU A 40 -9.89 -4.53 7.29
CA LEU A 40 -8.99 -4.67 6.16
C LEU A 40 -8.02 -3.48 6.03
N ASP A 41 -8.53 -2.25 6.23
CA ASP A 41 -7.71 -1.03 6.25
C ASP A 41 -6.61 -1.09 7.32
N LYS A 42 -6.98 -1.47 8.55
CA LYS A 42 -6.02 -1.64 9.65
C LYS A 42 -4.94 -2.68 9.32
N LEU A 43 -5.34 -3.82 8.77
CA LEU A 43 -4.39 -4.87 8.36
C LEU A 43 -3.46 -4.41 7.24
N ALA A 44 -3.98 -3.62 6.29
CA ALA A 44 -3.16 -3.03 5.24
C ALA A 44 -2.13 -2.05 5.81
N GLU A 45 -2.55 -1.17 6.72
CA GLU A 45 -1.68 -0.20 7.38
C GLU A 45 -0.56 -0.89 8.17
N GLU A 46 -0.89 -1.90 8.99
CA GLU A 46 0.08 -2.67 9.77
C GLU A 46 1.08 -3.38 8.87
N PHE A 47 0.61 -4.01 7.78
CA PHE A 47 1.48 -4.70 6.84
C PHE A 47 2.40 -3.74 6.10
N ILE A 48 1.89 -2.62 5.57
CA ILE A 48 2.70 -1.60 4.89
C ILE A 48 3.80 -1.08 5.83
N LYS A 49 3.47 -0.78 7.09
CA LYS A 49 4.46 -0.34 8.10
C LYS A 49 5.50 -1.42 8.39
N SER A 50 5.09 -2.69 8.44
CA SER A 50 6.03 -3.82 8.66
C SER A 50 7.07 -3.98 7.54
N GLN A 51 6.76 -3.48 6.33
CA GLN A 51 7.68 -3.45 5.19
C GLN A 51 8.58 -2.20 5.16
N GLY A 52 8.56 -1.37 6.21
CA GLY A 52 9.29 -0.11 6.27
C GLY A 52 8.71 0.99 5.38
N ALA A 53 7.50 0.81 4.84
CA ALA A 53 6.81 1.77 4.00
C ALA A 53 5.78 2.61 4.80
N ARG A 54 5.22 3.61 4.14
CA ARG A 54 4.19 4.50 4.72
C ARG A 54 2.92 4.44 3.88
N PRO A 55 1.73 4.36 4.51
CA PRO A 55 0.46 4.37 3.79
C PRO A 55 0.23 5.74 3.15
N SER A 56 0.26 5.81 1.81
CA SER A 56 0.26 7.09 1.08
C SER A 56 -1.02 7.91 1.21
N PHE A 57 -2.16 7.24 1.44
CA PHE A 57 -3.45 7.92 1.55
C PHE A 57 -3.78 8.37 2.98
N LYS A 58 -3.10 7.84 4.00
CA LYS A 58 -3.40 8.18 5.40
C LYS A 58 -3.05 9.65 5.66
N ASN A 59 -4.01 10.43 6.11
CA ASN A 59 -3.90 11.90 6.29
C ASN A 59 -3.62 12.68 4.99
N TYR A 60 -3.76 12.04 3.82
CA TYR A 60 -3.56 12.73 2.55
C TYR A 60 -4.77 13.59 2.23
N GLN A 61 -4.60 14.91 2.20
CA GLN A 61 -5.66 15.87 1.90
C GLN A 61 -6.92 15.71 2.77
N GLY A 62 -6.74 15.40 4.05
CA GLY A 62 -7.84 15.19 5.00
C GLY A 62 -8.48 13.81 4.95
N PHE A 63 -7.94 12.88 4.16
CA PHE A 63 -8.37 11.48 4.18
C PHE A 63 -7.95 10.82 5.50
N PRO A 64 -8.89 10.18 6.24
CA PRO A 64 -8.64 9.67 7.59
C PRO A 64 -7.76 8.41 7.63
#